data_AF-A0A1R1SAI1-F1
#
_entry.id   AF-A0A1R1SAI1-F1
#
_cell.length_a   1.000
_cell.length_b   1.000
_cell.length_c   1.000
_cell.angle_alpha   90.00
_cell.angle_beta   90.00
_cell.angle_gamma   90.00
#
_symmetry.space_group_name_H-M   'P 1'
#
loop_
_entity.id
_entity.type
_entity.pdbx_description
1 polymer ?
#
loop_
_entity_poly.entity_id
_entity_poly.type
_entity_poly.pdbx_seq_one_letter_code
_entity_poly.pdbx_strand_id
1 'polypeptide(L)'
;MFERVSAEEAERQEALASRVRNELAAAGLPVLTPGLDGVLASGAEVEVDDGADAAGGVYVGWLISPRLRECTRRAFRLRLLDDPLLRHSSEIAAAMVQAMTAILTSAGFAVEDAHDEYRSHQLRVTDGPAQAVPMWVLRDEEVTTSSWQAASPSESAD
;
A
#
# COMPACT_ATOMS: atom_id res chain seq x y z
N MET A 1 -13.84 -21.33 15.72
CA MET A 1 -13.82 -20.21 16.68
C MET A 1 -12.73 -19.28 16.19
N PHE A 2 -13.06 -18.06 15.77
CA PHE A 2 -12.08 -17.10 15.28
C PHE A 2 -11.40 -16.49 16.51
N GLU A 3 -10.09 -16.71 16.65
CA GLU A 3 -9.29 -16.12 17.70
C GLU A 3 -8.62 -14.88 17.13
N ARG A 4 -8.73 -13.75 17.84
CA ARG A 4 -8.11 -12.48 17.42
C ARG A 4 -6.73 -12.36 18.05
N VAL A 5 -5.82 -11.69 17.36
CA VAL A 5 -4.54 -11.28 17.94
C VAL A 5 -4.74 -10.41 19.18
N SER A 6 -3.71 -10.31 20.02
CA SER A 6 -3.72 -9.41 21.18
C SER A 6 -3.88 -7.95 20.72
N ALA A 7 -4.35 -7.08 21.61
CA ALA A 7 -4.47 -5.65 21.29
C ALA A 7 -3.13 -5.02 20.89
N GLU A 8 -2.04 -5.41 21.54
CA GLU A 8 -0.69 -4.95 21.21
C GLU A 8 -0.26 -5.38 19.80
N GLU A 9 -0.59 -6.61 19.40
CA GLU A 9 -0.26 -7.11 18.07
C GLU A 9 -1.13 -6.44 16.99
N ALA A 10 -2.41 -6.21 17.25
CA ALA A 10 -3.28 -5.44 16.35
C ALA A 10 -2.75 -4.01 16.14
N GLU A 11 -2.29 -3.34 17.21
CA GLU A 11 -1.69 -2.01 17.12
C GLU A 11 -0.40 -2.01 16.29
N ARG A 12 0.46 -3.04 16.44
CA ARG A 12 1.67 -3.18 15.61
C ARG A 12 1.33 -3.41 14.14
N GLN A 13 0.34 -4.24 13.85
CA GLN A 13 -0.10 -4.51 12.48
C GLN A 13 -0.71 -3.27 11.83
N GLU A 14 -1.53 -2.50 12.55
CA GLU A 14 -2.07 -1.24 12.03
C GLU A 14 -0.96 -0.18 11.82
N ALA A 15 0.03 -0.12 12.72
CA ALA A 15 1.19 0.75 12.54
C ALA A 15 2.04 0.36 11.31
N LEU A 16 2.19 -0.94 11.04
CA LEU A 16 2.82 -1.43 9.81
C LEU A 16 1.97 -1.07 8.58
N ALA A 17 0.67 -1.34 8.60
CA ALA A 17 -0.25 -1.02 7.51
C ALA A 17 -0.28 0.48 7.19
N SER A 18 -0.27 1.34 8.21
CA SER A 18 -0.20 2.80 8.06
C SER A 18 1.08 3.24 7.34
N ARG A 19 2.24 2.67 7.71
CA ARG A 19 3.53 2.94 7.04
C ARG A 19 3.51 2.49 5.58
N VAL A 20 2.95 1.31 5.29
CA VAL A 20 2.77 0.80 3.92
C VAL A 20 1.89 1.74 3.09
N ARG A 21 0.73 2.17 3.62
CA ARG A 21 -0.16 3.11 2.94
C ARG A 21 0.53 4.43 2.61
N ASN A 22 1.28 4.99 3.55
CA ASN A 22 2.02 6.23 3.35
C ASN A 22 3.08 6.09 2.26
N GLU A 23 3.80 4.98 2.23
CA GLU A 23 4.84 4.74 1.21
C GLU A 23 4.24 4.58 -0.19
N LEU A 24 3.17 3.80 -0.33
CA LEU A 24 2.48 3.64 -1.61
C LEU A 24 1.88 4.96 -2.11
N ALA A 25 1.35 5.79 -1.19
CA ALA A 25 0.87 7.12 -1.52
C ALA A 25 2.01 8.06 -1.95
N ALA A 26 3.17 8.00 -1.28
CA ALA A 26 4.36 8.77 -1.65
C ALA A 26 4.92 8.37 -3.03
N ALA A 27 4.79 7.09 -3.41
CA ALA A 27 5.09 6.61 -4.75
C ALA A 27 4.08 7.08 -5.83
N GLY A 28 3.02 7.80 -5.43
CA GLY A 28 2.00 8.34 -6.33
C GLY A 28 0.87 7.37 -6.66
N LEU A 29 0.77 6.23 -5.96
CA LEU A 29 -0.34 5.30 -6.16
C LEU A 29 -1.59 5.79 -5.42
N PRO A 30 -2.79 5.64 -6.02
CA PRO A 30 -4.03 5.82 -5.27
C PRO A 30 -4.13 4.72 -4.21
N VAL A 31 -4.15 5.12 -2.93
CA VAL A 31 -4.28 4.19 -1.80
C VAL A 31 -5.69 4.29 -1.24
N LEU A 32 -6.32 3.14 -1.00
CA LEU A 32 -7.65 3.07 -0.44
C LEU A 32 -7.62 3.42 1.05
N THR A 33 -8.50 4.34 1.44
CA THR A 33 -8.75 4.63 2.85
C THR A 33 -9.47 3.44 3.50
N PRO A 34 -9.06 3.01 4.71
CA PRO A 34 -9.80 2.01 5.47
C PRO A 34 -11.28 2.38 5.61
N GLY A 35 -12.17 1.41 5.36
CA GLY A 35 -13.61 1.61 5.44
C GLY A 35 -14.25 2.29 4.22
N LEU A 36 -13.47 2.64 3.19
CA LEU A 36 -14.02 3.08 1.90
C LEU A 36 -14.74 1.91 1.22
N ASP A 37 -15.92 2.17 0.66
CA ASP A 37 -16.66 1.15 -0.08
C ASP A 37 -15.87 0.72 -1.33
N GLY A 38 -15.40 -0.54 -1.31
CA GLY A 38 -14.69 -1.16 -2.41
C GLY A 38 -15.47 -1.14 -3.72
N VAL A 39 -16.81 -1.02 -3.70
CA VAL A 39 -17.66 -0.92 -4.90
C VAL A 39 -17.29 0.29 -5.75
N LEU A 40 -16.90 1.41 -5.14
CA LEU A 40 -16.59 2.65 -5.86
C LEU A 40 -15.09 2.91 -5.98
N ALA A 41 -14.27 2.19 -5.22
CA ALA A 41 -12.83 2.42 -5.14
C ALA A 41 -12.02 1.62 -6.18
N SER A 42 -10.83 2.13 -6.46
CA SER A 42 -9.76 1.46 -7.19
C SER A 42 -8.41 2.00 -6.75
N GLY A 43 -7.40 1.14 -6.67
CA GLY A 43 -6.07 1.50 -6.18
C GLY A 43 -5.44 0.41 -5.32
N ALA A 44 -4.38 0.77 -4.61
CA ALA A 44 -3.72 -0.09 -3.64
C ALA A 44 -4.60 -0.23 -2.38
N GLU A 45 -4.96 -1.45 -2.04
CA GLU A 45 -5.68 -1.81 -0.83
C GLU A 45 -4.70 -2.38 0.19
N VAL A 46 -4.77 -1.88 1.43
CA VAL A 46 -3.95 -2.38 2.54
C VAL A 46 -4.89 -2.87 3.64
N GLU A 47 -4.99 -4.18 3.77
CA GLU A 47 -5.87 -4.90 4.69
C GLU A 47 -5.07 -5.38 5.92
N VAL A 48 -5.69 -5.30 7.10
CA VAL A 48 -5.18 -5.91 8.32
C VAL A 48 -6.11 -7.06 8.68
N ASP A 49 -5.57 -8.27 8.65
CA ASP A 49 -6.26 -9.48 9.09
C ASP A 49 -5.90 -9.75 10.56
N ASP A 50 -6.85 -9.47 11.46
CA ASP A 50 -6.68 -9.61 12.91
C ASP A 50 -6.70 -11.08 13.40
N GLY A 51 -6.74 -12.06 12.50
CA GLY A 51 -6.73 -13.48 12.84
C GLY A 51 -5.45 -13.86 13.61
N ALA A 52 -5.58 -14.58 14.72
CA ALA A 52 -4.43 -15.15 15.43
C ALA A 52 -3.87 -16.43 14.78
N ASP A 53 -4.33 -16.75 13.57
CA ASP A 53 -3.87 -17.90 12.80
C ASP A 53 -2.71 -17.52 11.86
N ALA A 54 -2.24 -18.49 11.07
CA ALA A 54 -1.16 -18.26 10.12
C ALA A 54 -1.53 -17.28 8.99
N ALA A 55 -2.82 -17.01 8.80
CA ALA A 55 -3.36 -16.11 7.78
C ALA A 55 -3.54 -14.67 8.29
N GLY A 56 -3.34 -14.39 9.58
CA GLY A 56 -3.30 -13.03 10.12
C GLY A 56 -2.11 -12.20 9.63
N GLY A 57 -2.26 -10.87 9.63
CA GLY A 57 -1.19 -9.92 9.29
C GLY A 57 -1.60 -8.80 8.35
N VAL A 58 -0.61 -8.15 7.73
CA VAL A 58 -0.82 -7.01 6.82
C VAL A 58 -0.71 -7.47 5.37
N TYR A 59 -1.75 -7.20 4.60
CA TYR A 59 -1.86 -7.61 3.20
C TYR A 59 -2.01 -6.41 2.28
N VAL A 60 -1.39 -6.49 1.11
CA VAL A 60 -1.45 -5.46 0.07
C VAL A 60 -1.97 -6.08 -1.22
N GLY A 61 -3.04 -5.50 -1.76
CA GLY A 61 -3.67 -5.93 -3.01
C GLY A 61 -3.91 -4.75 -3.96
N TRP A 62 -4.20 -5.06 -5.22
CA TRP A 62 -4.62 -4.05 -6.18
C TRP A 62 -6.10 -4.20 -6.55
N LEU A 63 -6.87 -3.16 -6.29
CA LEU A 63 -8.27 -3.09 -6.66
C LEU A 63 -8.42 -2.41 -8.02
N ILE A 64 -8.73 -3.20 -9.05
CA ILE A 64 -9.03 -2.70 -10.41
C ILE A 64 -10.30 -1.86 -10.42
N SER A 65 -10.51 -1.09 -11.51
CA SER A 65 -11.67 -0.21 -11.64
C SER A 65 -13.01 -0.93 -11.39
N PRO A 66 -14.01 -0.26 -10.77
CA PRO A 66 -15.33 -0.83 -10.54
C PRO A 66 -15.98 -1.45 -11.77
N ARG A 67 -15.81 -0.80 -12.94
CA ARG A 67 -16.33 -1.28 -14.21
C ARG A 67 -15.70 -2.60 -14.63
N LEU A 68 -14.37 -2.69 -14.58
CA LEU A 68 -13.66 -3.91 -14.96
C LEU A 68 -13.98 -5.06 -14.00
N ARG A 69 -14.06 -4.78 -12.69
CA ARG A 69 -14.47 -5.76 -11.68
C ARG A 69 -15.89 -6.28 -11.90
N GLU A 70 -16.85 -5.39 -12.22
CA GLU A 70 -18.22 -5.81 -12.54
C GLU A 70 -18.29 -6.67 -13.81
N CYS A 71 -17.56 -6.31 -14.86
CA CYS A 71 -17.46 -7.12 -16.07
C CYS A 71 -16.88 -8.52 -15.76
N THR A 72 -15.80 -8.58 -14.97
CA THR A 72 -15.14 -9.83 -14.56
C THR A 72 -16.10 -10.71 -13.74
N ARG A 73 -16.81 -10.11 -12.78
CA ARG A 73 -17.83 -10.78 -11.97
C ARG A 73 -18.97 -11.35 -12.82
N ARG A 74 -19.41 -10.62 -13.85
CA ARG A 74 -20.42 -11.09 -14.80
C ARG A 74 -19.92 -12.26 -15.64
N ALA A 75 -18.68 -12.22 -16.15
CA ALA A 75 -18.08 -13.31 -16.90
C ALA A 75 -17.99 -14.60 -16.05
N PHE A 76 -17.55 -14.50 -14.78
CA PHE A 76 -17.58 -15.61 -13.85
C PHE A 76 -18.99 -16.18 -13.62
N ARG A 77 -19.99 -15.31 -13.40
CA ARG A 77 -21.38 -15.74 -13.19
C ARG A 77 -21.95 -16.50 -14.39
N LEU A 78 -21.53 -16.11 -15.60
CA LEU A 78 -21.91 -16.75 -16.87
C LEU A 78 -21.02 -17.95 -17.23
N ARG A 79 -20.06 -18.31 -16.37
CA ARG A 79 -19.09 -19.41 -16.58
C ARG A 79 -18.27 -19.28 -17.86
N LEU A 80 -17.97 -18.05 -18.27
CA LEU A 80 -17.12 -17.76 -19.43
C LEU A 80 -15.65 -17.81 -19.02
N LEU A 81 -15.17 -18.99 -18.63
CA LEU A 81 -13.83 -19.15 -18.03
C LEU A 81 -12.69 -18.86 -19.02
N ASP A 82 -12.94 -18.99 -20.32
CA ASP A 82 -11.97 -18.69 -21.38
C ASP A 82 -12.09 -17.25 -21.91
N ASP A 83 -12.88 -16.39 -21.25
CA ASP A 83 -13.07 -15.00 -21.67
C ASP A 83 -11.74 -14.22 -21.51
N PRO A 84 -11.20 -13.59 -22.59
CA PRO A 84 -9.99 -12.78 -22.53
C PRO A 84 -10.03 -11.67 -21.46
N LEU A 85 -11.22 -11.21 -21.09
CA LEU A 85 -11.44 -10.26 -20.00
C LEU A 85 -10.89 -10.77 -18.66
N LEU A 86 -11.13 -12.06 -18.33
CA LEU A 86 -10.70 -12.65 -17.06
C LEU A 86 -9.17 -12.66 -17.00
N ARG A 87 -8.53 -13.13 -18.07
CA ARG A 87 -7.06 -13.11 -18.20
C ARG A 87 -6.51 -11.69 -18.08
N HIS A 88 -7.09 -10.74 -18.82
CA HIS A 88 -6.63 -9.35 -18.78
C HIS A 88 -6.75 -8.73 -17.39
N SER A 89 -7.84 -9.00 -16.65
CA SER A 89 -8.03 -8.51 -15.28
C SER A 89 -6.97 -9.06 -14.32
N SER A 90 -6.58 -10.33 -14.48
CA SER A 90 -5.54 -10.98 -13.68
C SER A 90 -4.15 -10.45 -14.04
N GLU A 91 -3.85 -10.24 -15.32
CA GLU A 91 -2.59 -9.63 -15.78
C GLU A 91 -2.39 -8.21 -15.19
N ILE A 92 -3.45 -7.40 -15.13
CA ILE A 92 -3.40 -6.08 -14.49
C ILE A 92 -3.09 -6.22 -13.00
N ALA A 93 -3.81 -7.10 -12.29
CA ALA A 93 -3.60 -7.30 -10.86
C ALA A 93 -2.15 -7.75 -10.57
N ALA A 94 -1.65 -8.73 -11.35
CA ALA A 94 -0.28 -9.22 -11.23
C ALA A 94 0.77 -8.12 -11.51
N ALA A 95 0.59 -7.32 -12.56
CA ALA A 95 1.51 -6.24 -12.88
C ALA A 95 1.56 -5.18 -11.77
N MET A 96 0.40 -4.82 -11.20
CA MET A 96 0.34 -3.84 -10.11
C MET A 96 0.90 -4.38 -8.80
N VAL A 97 0.68 -5.66 -8.50
CA VAL A 97 1.32 -6.34 -7.38
C VAL A 97 2.84 -6.30 -7.52
N GLN A 98 3.39 -6.65 -8.69
CA GLN A 98 4.84 -6.58 -8.94
C GLN A 98 5.39 -5.15 -8.77
N ALA A 99 4.65 -4.14 -9.23
CA ALA A 99 5.03 -2.74 -9.03
C ALA A 99 5.07 -2.37 -7.54
N MET A 100 4.03 -2.74 -6.78
CA MET A 100 3.98 -2.49 -5.33
C MET A 100 5.07 -3.25 -4.57
N THR A 101 5.37 -4.49 -4.95
CA THR A 101 6.52 -5.24 -4.42
C THR A 101 7.82 -4.46 -4.60
N ALA A 102 8.08 -3.97 -5.82
CA ALA A 102 9.31 -3.23 -6.12
C ALA A 102 9.40 -1.93 -5.32
N ILE A 103 8.31 -1.17 -5.22
CA ILE A 103 8.23 0.07 -4.43
C ILE A 103 8.52 -0.22 -2.96
N LEU A 104 7.77 -1.14 -2.34
CA LEU A 104 7.90 -1.44 -0.91
C LEU A 104 9.29 -1.99 -0.58
N THR A 105 9.84 -2.87 -1.42
CA THR A 105 11.19 -3.41 -1.24
C THR A 105 12.24 -2.30 -1.33
N SER A 106 12.09 -1.36 -2.27
CA SER A 106 13.02 -0.22 -2.39
C SER A 106 12.97 0.73 -1.19
N ALA A 107 11.83 0.80 -0.50
CA ALA A 107 11.64 1.54 0.73
C ALA A 107 12.05 0.76 2.00
N GLY A 108 12.53 -0.49 1.85
CA GLY A 108 13.04 -1.30 2.94
C GLY A 108 12.00 -2.14 3.68
N PHE A 109 10.80 -2.33 3.13
CA PHE A 109 9.82 -3.29 3.65
C PHE A 109 10.19 -4.72 3.25
N ALA A 110 9.91 -5.67 4.14
CA ALA A 110 9.95 -7.09 3.82
C ALA A 110 8.56 -7.53 3.33
N VAL A 111 8.51 -8.04 2.11
CA VAL A 111 7.28 -8.50 1.46
C VAL A 111 7.46 -9.92 0.94
N GLU A 112 6.41 -10.72 1.09
CA GLU A 112 6.32 -12.07 0.54
C GLU A 112 5.01 -12.26 -0.22
N ASP A 113 4.98 -13.24 -1.12
CA ASP A 113 3.72 -13.67 -1.73
C ASP A 113 2.84 -14.26 -0.62
N ALA A 114 1.55 -13.91 -0.61
CA ALA A 114 0.61 -14.40 0.39
C ALA A 114 0.47 -15.94 0.37
N HIS A 115 0.85 -16.62 -0.73
CA HIS A 115 0.77 -18.08 -0.91
C HIS A 115 -0.59 -18.67 -0.54
N ASP A 116 -1.66 -17.90 -0.71
CA ASP A 116 -3.03 -18.29 -0.41
C ASP A 116 -3.81 -18.42 -1.72
N GLU A 117 -4.37 -19.61 -1.97
CA GLU A 117 -5.18 -19.92 -3.15
C GLU A 117 -6.39 -18.98 -3.32
N TYR A 118 -6.86 -18.37 -2.23
CA TYR A 118 -7.93 -17.37 -2.22
C TYR A 118 -7.43 -15.92 -2.37
N ARG A 119 -6.12 -15.67 -2.24
CA ARG A 119 -5.48 -14.34 -2.31
C ARG A 119 -4.37 -14.31 -3.38
N SER A 120 -4.63 -14.89 -4.54
CA SER A 120 -3.66 -15.08 -5.64
C SER A 120 -2.96 -13.81 -6.18
N HIS A 121 -3.42 -12.62 -5.81
CA HIS A 121 -2.83 -11.34 -6.18
C HIS A 121 -2.68 -10.40 -4.97
N GLN A 122 -2.34 -10.95 -3.81
CA GLN A 122 -1.97 -10.16 -2.63
C GLN A 122 -0.55 -10.48 -2.18
N LEU A 123 0.09 -9.48 -1.60
CA LEU A 123 1.37 -9.58 -0.91
C LEU A 123 1.12 -9.55 0.58
N ARG A 124 1.90 -10.31 1.34
CA ARG A 124 2.00 -10.14 2.78
C ARG A 124 3.20 -9.26 3.11
N VAL A 125 2.99 -8.27 3.96
CA VAL A 125 4.06 -7.43 4.51
C VAL A 125 4.42 -8.00 5.87
N THR A 126 5.65 -8.47 6.00
CA THR A 126 6.13 -9.15 7.21
C THR A 126 6.91 -8.23 8.13
N ASP A 127 7.57 -7.20 7.58
CA ASP A 127 8.29 -6.20 8.35
C ASP A 127 8.41 -4.86 7.61
N GLY A 128 8.68 -3.79 8.35
CA GLY A 128 8.95 -2.45 7.82
C GLY A 128 10.43 -2.07 7.91
N PRO A 129 10.82 -0.93 7.31
CA PRO A 129 12.18 -0.43 7.42
C PRO A 129 12.58 -0.19 8.90
N ALA A 130 13.84 -0.46 9.22
CA ALA A 130 14.39 -0.28 10.57
C ALA A 130 14.31 1.18 11.05
N GLN A 131 14.30 2.14 10.12
CA GLN A 131 14.00 3.53 10.42
C GLN A 131 12.49 3.76 10.33
N ALA A 132 11.91 4.25 11.43
CA ALA A 132 10.49 4.57 11.49
C ALA A 132 10.11 5.80 10.65
N VAL A 133 11.09 6.62 10.26
CA VAL A 133 10.90 7.86 9.51
C VAL A 133 11.04 7.57 8.01
N PRO A 134 10.03 7.88 7.17
CA PRO A 134 10.14 7.72 5.73
C PRO A 134 11.25 8.58 5.12
N MET A 135 11.86 8.09 4.04
CA MET A 135 12.98 8.78 3.36
C MET A 135 12.56 10.12 2.72
N TRP A 136 11.27 10.31 2.46
CA TRP A 136 10.67 11.50 1.86
C TRP A 136 10.14 12.50 2.90
N VAL A 137 10.40 12.29 4.20
CA VAL A 137 10.13 13.30 5.22
C VAL A 137 11.07 14.48 5.02
N LEU A 138 10.50 15.69 5.03
CA LEU A 138 11.26 16.93 4.99
C LEU A 138 12.25 16.97 6.15
N ARG A 139 13.51 17.25 5.84
CA ARG A 139 14.56 17.36 6.84
C ARG A 139 14.53 18.73 7.50
N ASP A 140 14.98 18.82 8.75
CA ASP A 140 15.01 20.10 9.48
C ASP A 140 15.83 21.17 8.73
N GLU A 141 16.91 20.76 8.04
CA GLU A 141 17.70 21.64 7.17
C GLU A 141 16.94 22.16 5.94
N GLU A 142 15.91 21.45 5.47
CA GLU A 142 15.09 21.85 4.32
C GLU A 142 13.96 22.82 4.71
N VAL A 143 13.52 22.75 5.98
CA VAL A 143 12.44 23.59 6.52
C VAL A 143 12.96 24.92 7.07
N THR A 144 14.20 24.97 7.55
CA THR A 144 14.80 26.17 8.14
C THR A 144 15.42 27.08 7.07
N THR A 145 14.60 27.91 6.42
CA THR A 145 15.05 29.00 5.54
C THR A 145 15.68 30.17 6.33
N SER A 146 16.76 29.94 7.08
CA SER A 146 17.60 31.03 7.64
C SER A 146 18.79 31.39 6.76
N SER A 147 19.05 30.65 5.68
CA SER A 147 20.20 30.88 4.78
C SER A 147 20.04 32.06 3.81
N TRP A 148 18.85 32.66 3.69
CA TRP A 148 18.59 33.78 2.76
C TRP A 148 18.50 35.17 3.40
N GLN A 149 18.52 35.30 4.73
CA GLN A 149 18.38 36.59 5.43
C GLN A 149 19.70 37.23 5.89
N ALA A 150 20.86 36.61 5.65
CA ALA A 150 22.16 37.13 6.10
C ALA A 150 22.94 37.94 5.03
N ALA A 151 22.29 38.37 3.94
CA ALA A 151 22.91 39.20 2.91
C ALA A 151 22.10 40.49 2.68
N SER A 152 21.85 41.26 3.73
CA SER A 152 21.64 42.70 3.56
C SER A 152 23.03 43.33 3.38
N PRO A 153 23.32 44.04 2.27
CA PRO A 153 24.58 44.74 2.11
C PRO A 153 24.69 45.79 3.21
N SER A 154 25.81 45.72 3.94
CA SER A 154 26.21 46.69 4.96
C SER A 154 25.98 48.11 4.47
N GLU A 155 25.31 48.91 5.31
CA GLU A 155 25.33 50.37 5.27
C GLU A 155 26.75 50.85 4.94
N SER A 156 26.91 51.38 3.72
CA SER A 156 28.04 52.22 3.37
C SER A 156 27.84 53.57 4.04
N ALA A 157 28.68 53.83 5.04
CA ALA A 157 28.93 55.16 5.58
C ALA A 157 29.45 56.11 4.49
N ASP A 158 28.78 57.25 4.31
CA ASP A 158 29.33 58.62 4.35
C ASP A 158 28.24 59.66 4.02
#